data_AF-A0A350AUH2-F1
#
_entry.id   AF-A0A350AUH2-F1
#
_cell.length_a   1.000
_cell.length_b   1.000
_cell.length_c   1.000
_cell.angle_alpha   90.00
_cell.angle_beta   90.00
_cell.angle_gamma   90.00
#
_symmetry.space_group_name_H-M   'P 1'
#
loop_
_entity.id
_entity.type
_entity.pdbx_description
1 polymer ?
#
loop_
_entity_poly.entity_id
_entity_poly.type
_entity_poly.pdbx_seq_one_letter_code
_entity_poly.pdbx_strand_id
1 'polypeptide(L)'
;MNFLFENPKFSELGGTALLALIVWLAYKDHESDFEEKYSTFWPRFWAPSIDELVLWPVVTLIPMLIVQLLDSGDTHTEFIFGIAYLSYFAYSIYYHTIQGATVGKRICKVRVVDAKTERPIGFKQAFLRDLIPFLFICGILVAGMFSSSTGDESLLQWIFMVFGIWFLLEVITMLSNEKRRALHDFIAGTVVVRADLWENERKRRRQMREERVV
;
A
#
# COMPACT_ATOMS: atom_id res chain seq x y z
N MET A 1 -30.61 4.88 -11.25
CA MET A 1 -29.49 5.54 -11.96
C MET A 1 -29.03 6.82 -11.24
N ASN A 2 -29.94 7.61 -10.64
CA ASN A 2 -29.56 8.82 -9.86
C ASN A 2 -28.87 8.53 -8.51
N PHE A 3 -29.15 7.39 -7.87
CA PHE A 3 -28.54 7.04 -6.58
C PHE A 3 -27.01 6.87 -6.64
N LEU A 4 -26.44 6.43 -7.77
CA LEU A 4 -25.00 6.22 -7.90
C LEU A 4 -24.22 7.54 -8.05
N PHE A 5 -24.81 8.58 -8.66
CA PHE A 5 -24.12 9.85 -8.90
C PHE A 5 -24.23 10.86 -7.75
N GLU A 6 -25.21 10.70 -6.85
CA GLU A 6 -25.35 11.53 -5.64
C GLU A 6 -24.56 10.97 -4.43
N ASN A 7 -23.97 9.78 -4.56
CA ASN A 7 -23.18 9.18 -3.50
C ASN A 7 -21.79 9.85 -3.41
N PRO A 8 -21.39 10.39 -2.24
CA PRO A 8 -20.09 11.07 -2.08
C PRO A 8 -18.89 10.16 -2.42
N LYS A 9 -19.04 8.85 -2.24
CA LYS A 9 -18.03 7.84 -2.62
C LYS A 9 -17.71 7.81 -4.14
N PHE A 10 -18.64 8.23 -5.00
CA PHE A 10 -18.42 8.29 -6.45
C PHE A 10 -17.69 9.57 -6.89
N SER A 11 -17.91 10.70 -6.20
CA SER A 11 -17.08 11.90 -6.41
C SER A 11 -15.63 11.67 -5.98
N GLU A 12 -15.41 10.91 -4.91
CA GLU A 12 -14.07 10.51 -4.46
C GLU A 12 -13.34 9.65 -5.51
N LEU A 13 -14.06 8.75 -6.20
CA LEU A 13 -13.49 7.94 -7.29
C LEU A 13 -12.94 8.80 -8.44
N GLY A 14 -13.64 9.88 -8.81
CA GLY A 14 -13.17 10.79 -9.86
C GLY A 14 -11.83 11.43 -9.51
N GLY A 15 -11.67 11.87 -8.25
CA GLY A 15 -10.44 12.45 -7.74
C GLY A 15 -9.28 11.45 -7.70
N THR A 16 -9.52 10.24 -7.16
CA THR A 16 -8.49 9.19 -7.09
C THR A 16 -8.08 8.69 -8.48
N ALA A 17 -9.03 8.56 -9.40
CA ALA A 17 -8.76 8.18 -10.79
C ALA A 17 -7.92 9.24 -11.52
N LEU A 18 -8.23 10.52 -11.35
CA LEU A 18 -7.44 11.61 -11.92
C LEU A 18 -6.02 11.62 -11.36
N LEU A 19 -5.87 11.47 -10.04
CA LEU A 19 -4.56 11.41 -9.41
C LEU A 19 -3.74 10.20 -9.89
N ALA A 20 -4.36 9.01 -9.95
CA ALA A 20 -3.72 7.81 -10.47
C ALA A 20 -3.27 7.97 -11.93
N LEU A 21 -4.07 8.66 -12.76
CA LEU A 21 -3.71 8.99 -14.14
C LEU A 21 -2.49 9.92 -14.20
N ILE A 22 -2.46 10.97 -13.37
CA ILE A 22 -1.32 11.90 -13.28
C ILE A 22 -0.05 11.14 -12.86
N VAL A 23 -0.15 10.29 -11.85
CA VAL A 23 0.99 9.48 -11.39
C VAL A 23 1.45 8.53 -12.49
N TRP A 24 0.53 7.85 -13.18
CA TRP A 24 0.89 6.98 -14.30
C TRP A 24 1.60 7.75 -15.42
N LEU A 25 1.08 8.93 -15.81
CA LEU A 25 1.72 9.79 -16.81
C LEU A 25 3.11 10.25 -16.39
N ALA A 26 3.34 10.50 -15.10
CA ALA A 26 4.64 10.92 -14.58
C ALA A 26 5.69 9.80 -14.62
N TYR A 27 5.30 8.53 -14.49
CA TYR A 27 6.24 7.40 -14.36
C TYR A 27 6.33 6.47 -15.57
N LYS A 28 5.38 6.51 -16.52
CA LYS A 28 5.34 5.57 -17.67
C LYS A 28 6.68 5.51 -18.42
N ASP A 29 7.29 6.65 -18.69
CA ASP A 29 8.49 6.78 -19.52
C ASP A 29 9.76 7.05 -18.69
N HIS A 30 9.67 6.98 -17.35
CA HIS A 30 10.79 7.27 -16.44
C HIS A 30 11.83 6.14 -16.43
N GLU A 31 13.09 6.38 -16.76
CA GLU A 31 14.20 5.46 -16.51
C GLU A 31 15.10 6.02 -15.41
N SER A 32 15.59 5.15 -14.52
CA SER A 32 16.34 5.58 -13.33
C SER A 32 17.84 5.48 -13.57
N ASP A 33 18.57 6.53 -13.20
CA ASP A 33 20.03 6.52 -13.17
C ASP A 33 20.56 5.76 -11.94
N PHE A 34 21.77 5.21 -12.02
CA PHE A 34 22.37 4.41 -10.94
C PHE A 34 22.41 5.13 -9.58
N GLU A 35 22.62 6.45 -9.58
CA GLU A 35 22.62 7.28 -8.37
C GLU A 35 21.25 7.31 -7.69
N GLU A 36 20.18 7.04 -8.43
CA GLU A 36 18.81 7.03 -7.94
C GLU A 36 18.36 5.70 -7.35
N LYS A 37 19.23 4.68 -7.23
CA LYS A 37 18.85 3.33 -6.77
C LYS A 37 17.95 3.34 -5.52
N TYR A 38 18.24 4.23 -4.56
CA TYR A 38 17.47 4.39 -3.33
C TYR A 38 16.54 5.62 -3.32
N SER A 39 16.55 6.45 -4.36
CA SER A 39 15.68 7.64 -4.49
C SER A 39 14.23 7.24 -4.76
N THR A 40 13.56 6.78 -3.71
CA THR A 40 12.26 6.12 -3.80
C THR A 40 11.16 6.81 -2.99
N PHE A 41 11.42 8.01 -2.44
CA PHE A 41 10.43 8.75 -1.64
C PHE A 41 9.14 9.04 -2.43
N TRP A 42 9.23 9.79 -3.54
CA TRP A 42 8.07 10.13 -4.37
C TRP A 42 7.38 8.89 -4.97
N PRO A 43 8.10 7.91 -5.55
CA PRO A 43 7.48 6.68 -6.01
C PRO A 43 6.65 5.96 -4.95
N ARG A 44 7.15 5.91 -3.70
CA ARG A 44 6.45 5.28 -2.57
C ARG A 44 5.27 6.10 -2.10
N PHE A 45 5.40 7.43 -2.08
CA PHE A 45 4.33 8.33 -1.65
C PHE A 45 3.12 8.27 -2.58
N TRP A 46 3.34 8.18 -3.90
CA TRP A 46 2.27 8.18 -4.90
C TRP A 46 1.69 6.80 -5.23
N ALA A 47 2.43 5.72 -4.98
CA ALA A 47 1.97 4.35 -5.26
C ALA A 47 0.60 4.00 -4.61
N PRO A 48 0.33 4.37 -3.34
CA PRO A 48 -0.97 4.11 -2.70
C PRO A 48 -2.17 4.67 -3.47
N SER A 49 -2.05 5.81 -4.14
CA SER A 49 -3.16 6.40 -4.91
C SER A 49 -3.61 5.49 -6.07
N ILE A 50 -2.68 4.75 -6.66
CA ILE A 50 -2.99 3.76 -7.69
C ILE A 50 -3.54 2.47 -7.06
N ASP A 51 -2.93 2.01 -5.98
CA ASP A 51 -3.39 0.80 -5.27
C ASP A 51 -4.82 0.96 -4.74
N GLU A 52 -5.18 2.16 -4.28
CA GLU A 52 -6.53 2.52 -3.88
C GLU A 52 -7.51 2.43 -5.05
N LEU A 53 -7.17 2.98 -6.23
CA LEU A 53 -8.01 2.85 -7.42
C LEU A 53 -8.24 1.38 -7.83
N VAL A 54 -7.20 0.55 -7.74
CA VAL A 54 -7.27 -0.89 -8.06
C VAL A 54 -8.18 -1.63 -7.08
N LEU A 55 -8.13 -1.28 -5.79
CA LEU A 55 -8.90 -1.94 -4.75
C LEU A 55 -10.28 -1.31 -4.52
N TRP A 56 -10.55 -0.13 -5.07
CA TRP A 56 -11.81 0.59 -4.87
C TRP A 56 -13.05 -0.28 -5.16
N PRO A 57 -13.14 -1.04 -6.28
CA PRO A 57 -14.31 -1.89 -6.52
C PRO A 57 -14.49 -2.97 -5.44
N VAL A 58 -13.40 -3.50 -4.90
CA VAL A 58 -13.42 -4.57 -3.90
C VAL A 58 -13.84 -4.04 -2.54
N VAL A 59 -13.37 -2.84 -2.17
CA VAL A 59 -13.63 -2.23 -0.87
C VAL A 59 -14.96 -1.47 -0.83
N THR A 60 -15.49 -1.06 -1.98
CA THR A 60 -16.73 -0.25 -2.04
C THR A 60 -17.89 -0.98 -2.74
N LEU A 61 -17.75 -1.36 -4.01
CA LEU A 61 -18.87 -1.89 -4.80
C LEU A 61 -19.32 -3.26 -4.30
N ILE A 62 -18.39 -4.15 -3.96
CA ILE A 62 -18.74 -5.50 -3.47
C ILE A 62 -19.50 -5.41 -2.13
N PRO A 63 -19.00 -4.72 -1.09
CA PRO A 63 -19.74 -4.49 0.16
C PRO A 63 -21.10 -3.82 -0.07
N MET A 64 -21.15 -2.79 -0.92
CA MET A 64 -22.39 -2.08 -1.23
C MET A 64 -23.43 -3.01 -1.83
N LEU A 65 -23.03 -3.87 -2.79
CA LEU A 65 -23.92 -4.87 -3.37
C LEU A 65 -24.40 -5.89 -2.34
N ILE A 66 -23.51 -6.38 -1.47
CA ILE A 66 -23.86 -7.34 -0.42
C ILE A 66 -24.89 -6.73 0.53
N VAL A 67 -24.67 -5.51 1.01
CA VAL A 67 -25.58 -4.80 1.91
C VAL A 67 -26.96 -4.62 1.30
N GLN A 68 -27.01 -4.22 0.01
CA GLN A 68 -28.27 -4.06 -0.71
C GLN A 68 -29.03 -5.37 -0.90
N LEU A 69 -28.31 -6.46 -1.20
CA LEU A 69 -28.94 -7.78 -1.42
C LEU A 69 -29.43 -8.43 -0.12
N LEU A 70 -28.77 -8.15 1.00
CA LEU A 70 -29.10 -8.75 2.30
C LEU A 70 -30.12 -7.93 3.10
N ASP A 71 -30.52 -6.74 2.63
CA ASP A 71 -31.33 -5.77 3.38
C ASP A 71 -30.79 -5.57 4.81
N SER A 72 -29.47 -5.49 4.91
CA SER A 72 -28.78 -5.54 6.20
C SER A 72 -28.83 -4.18 6.89
N GLY A 73 -29.25 -4.15 8.16
CA GLY A 73 -29.25 -2.92 8.98
C GLY A 73 -27.86 -2.30 9.19
N ASP A 74 -27.83 -1.10 9.78
CA ASP A 74 -26.64 -0.25 9.86
C ASP A 74 -25.41 -0.93 10.49
N THR A 75 -25.59 -1.71 11.57
CA THR A 75 -24.50 -2.40 12.25
C THR A 75 -23.82 -3.48 11.40
N HIS A 76 -24.58 -4.17 10.55
CA HIS A 76 -24.03 -5.17 9.63
C HIS A 76 -23.29 -4.53 8.47
N THR A 77 -23.72 -3.33 8.06
CA THR A 77 -23.06 -2.55 7.00
C THR A 77 -21.62 -2.22 7.38
N GLU A 78 -21.40 -1.63 8.55
CA GLU A 78 -20.04 -1.30 9.03
C GLU A 78 -19.13 -2.52 9.09
N PHE A 79 -19.65 -3.64 9.56
CA PHE A 79 -18.90 -4.90 9.65
C PHE A 79 -18.49 -5.44 8.27
N ILE A 80 -19.40 -5.40 7.28
CA ILE A 80 -19.12 -5.86 5.91
C ILE A 80 -18.04 -4.98 5.27
N PHE A 81 -18.16 -3.66 5.38
CA PHE A 81 -17.13 -2.74 4.89
C PHE A 81 -15.80 -2.96 5.61
N GLY A 82 -15.81 -3.14 6.93
CA GLY A 82 -14.62 -3.40 7.72
C GLY A 82 -13.86 -4.66 7.30
N ILE A 83 -14.58 -5.77 7.06
CA ILE A 83 -13.98 -6.99 6.50
C ILE A 83 -13.38 -6.73 5.12
N ALA A 84 -14.08 -5.98 4.26
CA ALA A 84 -13.57 -5.67 2.94
C ALA A 84 -12.28 -4.86 2.98
N TYR A 85 -12.11 -3.93 3.93
CA TYR A 85 -10.83 -3.22 4.12
C TYR A 85 -9.67 -4.16 4.48
N LEU A 86 -9.92 -5.30 5.13
CA LEU A 86 -8.88 -6.31 5.40
C LEU A 86 -8.37 -6.97 4.10
N SER A 87 -9.11 -6.89 2.99
CA SER A 87 -8.62 -7.38 1.69
C SER A 87 -7.38 -6.61 1.22
N TYR A 88 -7.19 -5.34 1.65
CA TYR A 88 -5.99 -4.56 1.37
C TYR A 88 -4.73 -5.23 1.92
N PHE A 89 -4.83 -5.80 3.13
CA PHE A 89 -3.72 -6.50 3.77
C PHE A 89 -3.34 -7.77 3.02
N ALA A 90 -4.35 -8.58 2.65
CA ALA A 90 -4.15 -9.78 1.84
C ALA A 90 -3.53 -9.44 0.47
N TYR A 91 -4.04 -8.40 -0.20
CA TYR A 91 -3.48 -7.86 -1.44
C TYR A 91 -2.01 -7.50 -1.27
N SER A 92 -1.68 -6.68 -0.27
CA SER A 92 -0.31 -6.21 -0.09
C SER A 92 0.67 -7.36 0.19
N ILE A 93 0.34 -8.29 1.10
CA ILE A 93 1.21 -9.42 1.42
C ILE A 93 1.46 -10.31 0.19
N TYR A 94 0.39 -10.62 -0.55
CA TYR A 94 0.48 -11.44 -1.75
C TYR A 94 1.45 -10.83 -2.78
N TYR A 95 1.23 -9.56 -3.14
CA TYR A 95 2.01 -8.88 -4.16
C TYR A 95 3.46 -8.66 -3.75
N HIS A 96 3.72 -8.35 -2.48
CA HIS A 96 5.08 -8.16 -1.99
C HIS A 96 5.86 -9.46 -1.88
N THR A 97 5.20 -10.56 -1.51
CA THR A 97 5.85 -11.88 -1.42
C THR A 97 6.19 -12.44 -2.80
N ILE A 98 5.26 -12.37 -3.75
CA ILE A 98 5.43 -13.03 -5.05
C ILE A 98 6.12 -12.11 -6.06
N GLN A 99 5.65 -10.86 -6.12
CA GLN A 99 6.05 -9.92 -7.17
C GLN A 99 7.01 -8.85 -6.67
N GLY A 100 7.25 -8.73 -5.37
CA GLY A 100 8.11 -7.72 -4.75
C GLY A 100 7.53 -6.31 -4.78
N ALA A 101 6.32 -6.11 -5.32
CA ALA A 101 5.69 -4.79 -5.46
C ALA A 101 4.18 -4.94 -5.75
N THR A 102 3.39 -4.03 -5.21
CA THR A 102 1.97 -3.86 -5.56
C THR A 102 1.81 -3.29 -6.97
N VAL A 103 0.58 -3.20 -7.48
CA VAL A 103 0.30 -2.60 -8.79
C VAL A 103 0.79 -1.14 -8.84
N GLY A 104 0.46 -0.33 -7.83
CA GLY A 104 0.90 1.05 -7.74
C GLY A 104 2.42 1.18 -7.70
N LYS A 105 3.10 0.37 -6.88
CA LYS A 105 4.57 0.35 -6.81
C LYS A 105 5.23 -0.04 -8.13
N ARG A 106 4.63 -0.96 -8.89
CA ARG A 106 5.11 -1.34 -10.23
C ARG A 106 5.00 -0.18 -11.21
N ILE A 107 3.89 0.55 -11.19
CA ILE A 107 3.73 1.75 -12.04
C ILE A 107 4.74 2.83 -11.67
N CYS A 108 4.99 3.03 -10.37
CA CYS A 108 6.02 3.95 -9.88
C CYS A 108 7.47 3.42 -10.02
N LYS A 109 7.67 2.27 -10.69
CA LYS A 109 8.98 1.65 -10.95
C LYS A 109 9.82 1.43 -9.69
N VAL A 110 9.18 0.97 -8.60
CA VAL A 110 9.86 0.62 -7.35
C VAL A 110 9.53 -0.79 -6.89
N ARG A 111 10.53 -1.42 -6.25
CA ARG A 111 10.47 -2.81 -5.82
C ARG A 111 11.06 -2.99 -4.44
N VAL A 112 10.44 -3.85 -3.65
CA VAL A 112 10.83 -4.18 -2.28
C VAL A 112 11.71 -5.42 -2.32
N VAL A 113 12.87 -5.32 -1.69
CA VAL A 113 13.89 -6.36 -1.63
C VAL A 113 14.44 -6.48 -0.21
N ASP A 114 15.12 -7.59 0.06
CA ASP A 114 15.80 -7.79 1.33
C ASP A 114 16.93 -6.76 1.52
N ALA A 115 17.01 -6.13 2.70
CA ALA A 115 17.92 -5.01 2.94
C ALA A 115 19.41 -5.39 2.93
N LYS A 116 19.74 -6.67 3.14
CA LYS A 116 21.12 -7.17 3.19
C LYS A 116 21.55 -7.77 1.87
N THR A 117 20.68 -8.57 1.25
CA THR A 117 21.01 -9.39 0.08
C THR A 117 20.47 -8.84 -1.23
N GLU A 118 19.55 -7.87 -1.18
CA GLU A 118 18.78 -7.35 -2.32
C GLU A 118 18.07 -8.45 -3.13
N ARG A 119 17.78 -9.59 -2.49
CA ARG A 119 16.99 -10.67 -3.08
C ARG A 119 15.48 -10.42 -2.85
N PRO A 120 14.60 -11.10 -3.60
CA PRO A 120 13.17 -11.07 -3.32
C PRO A 120 12.89 -11.45 -1.87
N ILE A 121 11.95 -10.76 -1.24
CA ILE A 121 11.58 -10.98 0.16
C ILE A 121 10.68 -12.21 0.32
N GLY A 122 10.69 -12.81 1.50
CA GLY A 122 9.78 -13.89 1.87
C GLY A 122 8.49 -13.39 2.54
N PHE A 123 7.55 -14.31 2.76
CA PHE A 123 6.26 -14.03 3.42
C PHE A 123 6.42 -13.36 4.79
N LYS A 124 7.38 -13.84 5.62
CA LYS A 124 7.63 -13.27 6.95
C LYS A 124 7.99 -11.79 6.90
N GLN A 125 8.82 -11.38 5.95
CA GLN A 125 9.22 -9.98 5.80
C GLN A 125 8.04 -9.14 5.31
N ALA A 126 7.29 -9.62 4.32
CA ALA A 126 6.09 -8.95 3.84
C ALA A 126 5.06 -8.75 4.96
N PHE A 127 4.80 -9.79 5.76
CA PHE A 127 3.88 -9.74 6.89
C PHE A 127 4.34 -8.75 7.97
N LEU A 128 5.59 -8.82 8.42
CA LEU A 128 6.12 -7.91 9.45
C LEU A 128 6.07 -6.45 9.01
N ARG A 129 6.28 -6.19 7.72
CA ARG A 129 6.24 -4.84 7.16
C ARG A 129 4.83 -4.26 7.18
N ASP A 130 3.83 -5.08 6.90
CA ASP A 130 2.44 -4.64 6.80
C ASP A 130 1.69 -4.77 8.14
N LEU A 131 2.30 -5.40 9.15
CA LEU A 131 1.69 -5.69 10.45
C LEU A 131 1.20 -4.43 11.18
N ILE A 132 2.00 -3.37 11.22
CA ILE A 132 1.64 -2.16 11.97
C ILE A 132 0.49 -1.41 11.29
N PRO A 133 0.53 -1.13 9.96
CA PRO A 133 -0.64 -0.62 9.25
C PRO A 133 -1.89 -1.47 9.44
N PHE A 134 -1.75 -2.80 9.46
CA PHE A 134 -2.86 -3.71 9.73
C PHE A 134 -3.47 -3.53 11.13
N LEU A 135 -2.63 -3.41 12.17
CA LEU A 135 -3.11 -3.15 13.53
C LEU A 135 -3.84 -1.80 13.63
N PHE A 136 -3.37 -0.77 12.93
CA PHE A 136 -4.06 0.51 12.86
C PHE A 136 -5.44 0.37 12.19
N ILE A 137 -5.53 -0.33 11.06
CA ILE A 137 -6.81 -0.58 10.39
C ILE A 137 -7.76 -1.32 11.33
N CYS A 138 -7.31 -2.41 11.96
CA CYS A 138 -8.13 -3.15 12.93
C CYS A 138 -8.59 -2.26 14.10
N GLY A 139 -7.70 -1.42 14.64
CA GLY A 139 -8.03 -0.49 15.71
C GLY A 139 -9.06 0.56 15.28
N ILE A 140 -8.91 1.14 14.08
CA ILE A 140 -9.87 2.09 13.51
C ILE A 140 -11.24 1.43 13.34
N LEU A 141 -11.29 0.19 12.83
CA LEU A 141 -12.56 -0.53 12.66
C LEU A 141 -13.25 -0.78 14.00
N VAL A 142 -12.52 -1.26 15.00
CA VAL A 142 -13.07 -1.51 16.35
C VAL A 142 -13.53 -0.21 17.01
N ALA A 143 -12.74 0.86 16.91
CA ALA A 143 -13.10 2.16 17.46
C ALA A 143 -14.29 2.81 16.73
N GLY A 144 -14.39 2.64 15.41
CA GLY A 144 -15.55 3.07 14.63
C GLY A 144 -16.82 2.37 15.10
N MET A 145 -16.79 1.04 15.23
CA MET A 145 -17.94 0.28 15.76
C MET A 145 -18.32 0.71 17.19
N PHE A 146 -17.32 0.95 18.04
CA PHE A 146 -17.54 1.44 19.40
C PHE A 146 -18.19 2.82 19.41
N SER A 147 -17.71 3.73 18.57
CA SER A 147 -18.26 5.08 18.45
C SER A 147 -19.70 5.04 17.94
N SER A 148 -19.99 4.27 16.89
CA SER A 148 -21.37 4.10 16.40
C SER A 148 -22.33 3.57 17.47
N SER A 149 -21.83 2.77 18.43
CA SER A 149 -22.65 2.22 19.51
C SER A 149 -22.85 3.15 20.72
N THR A 150 -21.88 4.02 21.02
CA THR A 150 -21.86 4.84 22.24
C THR A 150 -21.99 6.34 21.99
N GLY A 151 -21.73 6.79 20.76
CA GLY A 151 -21.56 8.19 20.37
C GLY A 151 -20.23 8.81 20.80
N ASP A 152 -19.32 8.05 21.43
CA ASP A 152 -18.02 8.56 21.88
C ASP A 152 -16.93 8.37 20.82
N GLU A 153 -16.59 9.47 20.16
CA GLU A 153 -15.54 9.55 19.13
C GLU A 153 -14.11 9.64 19.71
N SER A 154 -13.95 9.74 21.03
CA SER A 154 -12.65 10.03 21.66
C SER A 154 -11.59 8.98 21.29
N LEU A 155 -11.95 7.69 21.35
CA LEU A 155 -11.05 6.59 21.02
C LEU A 155 -10.57 6.67 19.56
N LEU A 156 -11.49 6.98 18.65
CA LEU A 156 -11.18 7.09 17.23
C LEU A 156 -10.22 8.26 16.96
N GLN A 157 -10.44 9.41 17.58
CA GLN A 157 -9.54 10.57 17.48
C GLN A 157 -8.13 10.27 18.00
N TRP A 158 -8.01 9.58 19.13
CA TRP A 158 -6.72 9.16 19.66
C TRP A 158 -5.98 8.22 18.69
N ILE A 159 -6.69 7.25 18.11
CA ILE A 159 -6.10 6.34 17.12
C ILE A 159 -5.60 7.10 15.89
N PHE A 160 -6.37 8.03 15.36
CA PHE A 160 -5.94 8.88 14.24
C PHE A 160 -4.72 9.73 14.58
N MET A 161 -4.65 10.27 15.80
CA MET A 161 -3.49 11.02 16.27
C MET A 161 -2.23 10.13 16.31
N VAL A 162 -2.33 8.93 16.89
CA VAL A 162 -1.21 7.97 16.95
C VAL A 162 -0.80 7.52 15.55
N PHE A 163 -1.76 7.27 14.65
CA PHE A 163 -1.48 6.96 13.25
C PHE A 163 -0.75 8.12 12.54
N GLY A 164 -1.15 9.37 12.79
CA GLY A 164 -0.48 10.55 12.27
C GLY A 164 0.97 10.65 12.75
N ILE A 165 1.22 10.40 14.04
CA ILE A 165 2.58 10.36 14.60
C ILE A 165 3.40 9.23 13.95
N TRP A 166 2.82 8.04 13.81
CA TRP A 166 3.46 6.92 13.12
C TRP A 166 3.84 7.30 11.69
N PHE A 167 2.93 7.90 10.93
CA PHE A 167 3.18 8.35 9.57
C PHE A 167 4.31 9.38 9.49
N LEU A 168 4.36 10.34 10.42
CA LEU A 168 5.47 11.29 10.49
C LEU A 168 6.81 10.60 10.77
N LEU A 169 6.84 9.60 11.66
CA LEU A 169 8.05 8.80 11.91
C LEU A 169 8.48 8.02 10.67
N GLU A 170 7.53 7.47 9.90
CA GLU A 170 7.82 6.80 8.62
C GLU A 170 8.51 7.76 7.62
N VAL A 171 7.99 8.98 7.49
CA VAL A 171 8.56 10.01 6.60
C VAL A 171 9.92 10.47 7.08
N ILE A 172 10.06 10.80 8.37
CA ILE A 172 11.32 11.25 8.97
C ILE A 172 12.39 10.17 8.79
N THR A 173 12.10 8.93 9.19
CA THR A 173 13.07 7.83 9.06
C THR A 173 13.47 7.62 7.60
N MET A 174 12.52 7.65 6.66
CA MET A 174 12.79 7.50 5.23
C MET A 174 13.68 8.61 4.67
N LEU A 175 13.56 9.85 5.14
CA LEU A 175 14.37 10.97 4.66
C LEU A 175 15.74 11.06 5.36
N SER A 176 15.87 10.48 6.55
CA SER A 176 17.08 10.59 7.38
C SER A 176 18.10 9.47 7.21
N ASN A 177 17.91 8.51 6.29
CA ASN A 177 18.89 7.46 6.04
C ASN A 177 19.24 7.26 4.56
N GLU A 178 20.48 6.83 4.30
CA GLU A 178 21.05 6.71 2.95
C GLU A 178 20.25 5.77 2.03
N LYS A 179 19.71 4.68 2.59
CA LYS A 179 18.92 3.69 1.85
C LYS A 179 17.43 4.06 1.74
N ARG A 180 17.04 5.23 2.25
CA ARG A 180 15.67 5.72 2.38
C ARG A 180 14.70 4.65 2.88
N ARG A 181 15.04 3.97 3.96
CA ARG A 181 14.19 2.94 4.60
C ARG A 181 13.18 3.60 5.53
N ALA A 182 11.92 3.20 5.41
CA ALA A 182 10.88 3.62 6.34
C ALA A 182 10.99 2.82 7.66
N LEU A 183 10.25 3.21 8.70
CA LEU A 183 10.23 2.53 9.99
C LEU A 183 9.76 1.07 9.84
N HIS A 184 8.69 0.83 9.08
CA HIS A 184 8.26 -0.54 8.79
C HIS A 184 9.29 -1.37 8.01
N ASP A 185 10.09 -0.72 7.16
CA ASP A 185 11.16 -1.39 6.41
C ASP A 185 12.31 -1.80 7.34
N PHE A 186 12.58 -1.03 8.39
CA PHE A 186 13.54 -1.43 9.43
C PHE A 186 13.05 -2.68 10.18
N ILE A 187 11.79 -2.68 10.59
CA ILE A 187 11.16 -3.81 11.31
C ILE A 187 11.17 -5.08 10.47
N ALA A 188 10.86 -4.97 9.18
CA ALA A 188 10.81 -6.10 8.26
C ALA A 188 12.19 -6.54 7.72
N GLY A 189 13.23 -5.73 7.92
CA GLY A 189 14.53 -5.96 7.28
C GLY A 189 14.51 -5.79 5.76
N THR A 190 13.62 -4.93 5.25
CA THR A 190 13.43 -4.67 3.81
C THR A 190 13.98 -3.31 3.40
N VAL A 191 14.15 -3.12 2.10
CA VAL A 191 14.45 -1.83 1.47
C VAL A 191 13.74 -1.77 0.13
N VAL A 192 13.32 -0.59 -0.30
CA VAL A 192 12.77 -0.40 -1.65
C VAL A 192 13.81 0.27 -2.54
N VAL A 193 13.98 -0.29 -3.72
CA VAL A 193 14.90 0.16 -4.76
C VAL A 193 14.14 0.46 -6.05
N ARG A 194 14.77 1.20 -6.96
CA ARG A 194 14.32 1.34 -8.35
C ARG A 194 14.28 -0.03 -9.05
N ALA A 195 13.14 -0.36 -9.66
CA ALA A 195 12.84 -1.70 -10.14
C ALA A 195 13.62 -2.09 -11.41
N ASP A 196 13.76 -1.15 -12.33
CA ASP A 196 14.56 -1.20 -13.56
C ASP A 196 16.04 -1.48 -13.27
N LEU A 197 16.65 -0.74 -12.34
CA LEU A 197 18.04 -0.94 -11.93
C LEU A 197 18.25 -2.33 -11.31
N TRP A 198 17.34 -2.76 -10.43
CA TRP A 198 17.40 -4.07 -9.81
C TRP A 198 17.32 -5.20 -10.84
N GLU A 199 16.44 -5.05 -11.84
CA GLU A 199 16.28 -6.05 -12.90
C GLU A 199 17.51 -6.16 -13.79
N ASN A 200 18.09 -5.01 -14.17
CA ASN A 200 19.33 -4.95 -14.93
C ASN A 200 20.49 -5.60 -14.17
N GLU A 201 20.62 -5.30 -12.88
CA GLU A 201 21.65 -5.90 -12.02
C GLU A 201 21.47 -7.42 -11.89
N ARG A 202 20.23 -7.89 -11.77
CA ARG A 202 19.91 -9.33 -11.72
C ARG A 202 20.25 -10.04 -13.04
N LYS A 203 19.92 -9.45 -14.19
CA LYS A 203 20.26 -9.98 -15.53
C LYS A 203 21.78 -10.10 -15.69
N ARG A 204 22.51 -9.04 -15.35
CA ARG A 204 23.99 -9.02 -15.39
C ARG A 204 24.61 -10.10 -14.50
N ARG A 205 24.12 -10.26 -13.26
CA ARG A 205 24.58 -11.32 -12.33
C ARG A 205 24.32 -12.72 -12.86
N ARG A 206 23.26 -12.92 -13.64
CA ARG A 206 22.93 -14.20 -14.27
C ARG A 206 23.88 -14.51 -15.43
N GLN A 207 24.11 -13.56 -16.33
CA GLN A 207 25.05 -13.69 -17.45
C GLN A 207 26.45 -14.06 -16.96
N MET A 208 26.98 -13.35 -15.97
CA MET A 208 28.30 -13.65 -15.39
C MET A 208 28.39 -15.03 -14.73
N ARG A 209 27.27 -15.61 -14.29
CA ARG A 209 27.27 -16.98 -13.73
C ARG A 209 27.26 -18.02 -14.84
N GLU A 210 26.53 -17.76 -15.92
CA GLU A 210 26.49 -18.63 -17.09
C GLU A 210 27.87 -18.65 -17.77
N GLU A 211 28.53 -17.50 -17.92
CA GLU A 211 29.90 -17.38 -18.47
C GLU A 211 30.98 -18.08 -17.64
N ARG A 212 30.82 -18.23 -16.31
CA ARG A 212 31.79 -18.94 -15.45
C ARG A 212 31.67 -20.45 -15.48
N VAL A 213 30.57 -20.97 -16.03
CA VAL A 213 30.28 -22.41 -16.08
C VAL A 213 30.67 -23.00 -17.44
N VAL A 214 30.94 -22.14 -18.43
CA VAL A 214 31.47 -22.47 -19.76
C VAL A 214 33.00 -22.41 -19.73
#